data_AF-A0A7S3PGL6-F1
#
_entry.id   AF-A0A7S3PGL6-F1
#
_cell.length_a   1.000
_cell.length_b   1.000
_cell.length_c   1.000
_cell.angle_alpha   90.00
_cell.angle_beta   90.00
_cell.angle_gamma   90.00
#
_symmetry.space_group_name_H-M   'P 1'
#
loop_
_entity.id
_entity.type
_entity.pdbx_description
1 polymer ?
#
loop_
_entity_poly.entity_id
_entity_poly.type
_entity_poly.pdbx_seq_one_letter_code
_entity_poly.pdbx_strand_id
1 'polypeptide(L)'
;FFFKICNKLNYLIGKCDYLKPAHTQCANGILEPGEECECTKSSCEYCDDQCRLKDNAECEPSTFHCCTDDGRYAAGNVLCTTGSGSVGHCAKGGRCRGTPCDDQDILGDYCGTHEHNDCKFKCKLNGECNELYGWFYPISKNAFNEFTDSDEIPCRIWDDNDKVIDMGICKNAKCVGNPSSTQSPVNSRVPSPVPEPPKSTKQPTPSPVSEEIGPGIRVETWYDVEAETVEEFRKSNVYKNQPPDEVDYRKDFLAKKYTKDKGHFGAKLTATLHPPDNGVYSFFVACDDACELYISGKDIPTGIIAHLDNKVGKKKFEKEESQQSEQFELKSGEEYELTLFHIRYKKGGFHVAVGWLTPDCKTPKVIPK
;
A
#
# COMPACT_ATOMS: atom_id res chain seq x y z
N PHE A 1 -23.37 5.22 16.41
CA PHE A 1 -22.74 4.08 15.73
C PHE A 1 -22.93 2.78 16.51
N PHE A 2 -22.41 2.67 17.74
CA PHE A 2 -22.53 1.48 18.61
C PHE A 2 -23.96 0.98 18.85
N PHE A 3 -24.93 1.90 19.04
CA PHE A 3 -26.35 1.54 19.23
C PHE A 3 -26.98 0.87 17.99
N LYS A 4 -26.56 1.25 16.77
CA LYS A 4 -27.06 0.65 15.52
C LYS A 4 -26.49 -0.77 15.33
N ILE A 5 -25.23 -0.99 15.69
CA ILE A 5 -24.59 -2.32 15.66
C ILE A 5 -25.26 -3.27 16.65
N CYS A 6 -25.47 -2.81 17.89
CA CYS A 6 -26.08 -3.63 18.93
C CYS A 6 -27.51 -4.04 18.59
N ASN A 7 -28.31 -3.15 18.00
CA ASN A 7 -29.67 -3.49 17.56
C ASN A 7 -29.68 -4.56 16.45
N LYS A 8 -28.71 -4.52 15.53
CA LYS A 8 -28.57 -5.54 14.48
C LYS A 8 -28.13 -6.88 15.05
N LEU A 9 -27.15 -6.89 15.95
CA LEU A 9 -26.69 -8.11 16.57
C LEU A 9 -27.75 -8.72 17.51
N ASN A 10 -28.51 -7.88 18.25
CA ASN A 10 -29.58 -8.31 19.15
C ASN A 10 -30.61 -9.13 18.38
N TYR A 11 -30.95 -8.62 17.20
CA TYR A 11 -31.89 -9.24 16.29
C TYR A 11 -31.37 -10.56 15.68
N LEU A 12 -30.06 -10.67 15.44
CA LEU A 12 -29.47 -11.84 14.77
C LEU A 12 -29.09 -12.99 15.72
N ILE A 13 -28.56 -12.69 16.91
CA ILE A 13 -28.03 -13.72 17.83
C ILE A 13 -28.42 -13.51 19.31
N GLY A 14 -29.39 -12.62 19.60
CA GLY A 14 -30.13 -12.61 20.87
C GLY A 14 -29.37 -12.22 22.14
N LYS A 15 -28.39 -11.30 22.08
CA LYS A 15 -27.72 -10.66 23.25
C LYS A 15 -27.52 -9.16 22.99
N CYS A 16 -27.14 -8.33 23.96
CA CYS A 16 -26.43 -7.02 23.86
C CYS A 16 -26.53 -6.30 25.24
N ASP A 17 -25.63 -6.35 26.22
CA ASP A 17 -24.58 -7.31 26.59
C ASP A 17 -23.36 -7.50 25.69
N TYR A 18 -23.19 -6.71 24.62
CA TYR A 18 -22.51 -7.19 23.39
C TYR A 18 -21.02 -7.01 23.26
N LEU A 19 -20.40 -6.32 24.19
CA LEU A 19 -18.97 -6.48 24.37
C LEU A 19 -18.80 -6.92 25.82
N LYS A 20 -18.42 -8.19 25.99
CA LYS A 20 -17.85 -8.71 27.23
C LYS A 20 -16.32 -8.60 27.10
N PRO A 21 -15.56 -8.47 28.21
CA PRO A 21 -14.10 -8.43 28.12
C PRO A 21 -13.63 -9.61 27.26
N ALA A 22 -12.70 -9.35 26.34
CA ALA A 22 -11.87 -10.41 25.80
C ALA A 22 -11.25 -11.08 27.01
N HIS A 23 -11.77 -12.24 27.41
CA HIS A 23 -10.96 -13.12 28.22
C HIS A 23 -9.88 -13.56 27.24
N THR A 24 -8.71 -12.92 27.35
CA THR A 24 -7.46 -13.39 26.77
C THR A 24 -7.30 -14.82 27.27
N GLN A 25 -7.78 -15.74 26.46
CA GLN A 25 -7.73 -17.15 26.73
C GLN A 25 -6.61 -17.64 25.84
N CYS A 26 -5.44 -17.76 26.47
CA CYS A 26 -4.30 -18.37 25.84
C CYS A 26 -4.70 -19.72 25.21
N ALA A 27 -4.12 -20.02 24.05
CA ALA A 27 -4.36 -21.21 23.24
C ALA A 27 -5.68 -21.19 22.46
N ASN A 28 -6.23 -20.00 22.18
CA ASN A 28 -7.42 -19.86 21.33
C ASN A 28 -7.08 -19.64 19.83
N GLY A 29 -5.80 -19.40 19.52
CA GLY A 29 -5.29 -19.23 18.15
C GLY A 29 -5.37 -17.82 17.60
N ILE A 30 -5.70 -16.86 18.45
CA ILE A 30 -5.81 -15.46 18.11
C ILE A 30 -4.91 -14.72 19.08
N LEU A 31 -3.85 -14.09 18.59
CA LEU A 31 -2.98 -13.29 19.44
C LEU A 31 -3.74 -12.05 19.95
N GLU A 32 -4.01 -12.01 21.25
CA GLU A 32 -4.79 -10.95 21.90
C GLU A 32 -3.91 -9.98 22.72
N PRO A 33 -4.41 -8.76 23.04
CA PRO A 33 -3.66 -7.82 23.87
C PRO A 33 -3.30 -8.40 25.25
N GLY A 34 -2.01 -8.58 25.51
CA GLY A 34 -1.48 -9.19 26.74
C GLY A 34 -0.79 -10.54 26.52
N GLU A 35 -0.89 -11.10 25.32
CA GLU A 35 -0.19 -12.31 24.88
C GLU A 35 1.02 -11.93 24.02
N GLU A 36 2.12 -12.67 24.15
CA GLU A 36 3.35 -12.51 23.36
C GLU A 36 3.41 -13.52 22.19
N CYS A 37 2.70 -14.63 22.33
CA CYS A 37 2.61 -15.72 21.36
C CYS A 37 1.27 -16.45 21.51
N GLU A 38 0.93 -17.32 20.56
CA GLU A 38 -0.28 -18.15 20.63
C GLU A 38 0.02 -19.62 20.30
N CYS A 39 -0.80 -20.52 20.84
CA CYS A 39 -0.52 -21.94 20.79
C CYS A 39 -1.80 -22.79 20.73
N THR A 40 -2.33 -23.02 19.53
CA THR A 40 -3.52 -23.89 19.33
C THR A 40 -3.20 -25.37 19.14
N LYS A 41 -1.92 -25.72 19.03
CA LYS A 41 -1.47 -27.09 18.73
C LYS A 41 -0.69 -27.67 19.90
N SER A 42 -0.64 -28.99 19.98
CA SER A 42 0.08 -29.77 20.99
C SER A 42 1.63 -29.65 20.92
N SER A 43 2.19 -28.69 20.19
CA SER A 43 3.63 -28.64 19.85
C SER A 43 4.16 -27.21 19.70
N CYS A 44 3.89 -26.30 20.64
CA CYS A 44 4.53 -24.98 20.64
C CYS A 44 5.84 -25.05 21.40
N GLU A 45 6.91 -24.83 20.66
CA GLU A 45 8.27 -24.96 21.16
C GLU A 45 8.63 -23.72 22.00
N TYR A 46 8.25 -22.54 21.53
CA TYR A 46 8.66 -21.25 22.07
C TYR A 46 7.55 -20.47 22.77
N CYS A 47 6.33 -21.01 22.83
CA CYS A 47 5.21 -20.42 23.57
C CYS A 47 4.83 -21.26 24.80
N ASP A 48 4.69 -20.62 25.97
CA ASP A 48 4.25 -21.27 27.21
C ASP A 48 2.71 -21.32 27.37
N ASP A 49 2.24 -21.95 28.45
CA ASP A 49 0.82 -22.14 28.75
C ASP A 49 0.11 -20.85 29.22
N GLN A 50 0.86 -19.76 29.39
CA GLN A 50 0.37 -18.42 29.67
C GLN A 50 0.50 -17.49 28.46
N CYS A 51 0.82 -18.03 27.27
CA CYS A 51 1.01 -17.30 26.02
C CYS A 51 2.12 -16.25 26.11
N ARG A 52 3.18 -16.61 26.83
CA ARG A 52 4.44 -15.87 26.90
C ARG A 52 5.51 -16.61 26.14
N LEU A 53 6.43 -15.84 25.56
CA LEU A 53 7.57 -16.43 24.85
C LEU A 53 8.52 -17.07 25.89
N LYS A 54 8.95 -18.29 25.60
CA LYS A 54 9.93 -19.02 26.42
C LYS A 54 11.33 -18.50 26.14
N ASP A 55 12.18 -18.53 27.17
CA ASP A 55 13.62 -18.26 27.07
C ASP A 55 13.94 -16.95 26.30
N ASN A 56 14.92 -16.98 25.39
CA ASN A 56 15.32 -15.86 24.54
C ASN A 56 14.59 -15.89 23.17
N ALA A 57 13.44 -16.56 23.07
CA ALA A 57 12.67 -16.59 21.85
C ALA A 57 12.07 -15.22 21.53
N GLU A 58 12.00 -14.90 20.24
CA GLU A 58 11.44 -13.65 19.74
C GLU A 58 10.03 -13.86 19.17
N CYS A 59 9.72 -15.08 18.75
CA CYS A 59 8.44 -15.46 18.17
C CYS A 59 8.18 -16.96 18.26
N GLU A 60 6.95 -17.35 17.96
CA GLU A 60 6.52 -18.75 17.83
C GLU A 60 6.13 -19.03 16.37
N PRO A 61 6.80 -19.99 15.68
CA PRO A 61 6.52 -20.36 14.29
C PRO A 61 5.08 -20.80 14.03
N SER A 62 4.43 -21.43 15.01
CA SER A 62 3.02 -21.80 14.85
C SER A 62 2.07 -20.59 14.80
N THR A 63 2.53 -19.42 15.26
CA THR A 63 1.74 -18.18 15.30
C THR A 63 2.06 -17.27 14.12
N PHE A 64 3.34 -17.14 13.75
CA PHE A 64 3.79 -16.10 12.83
C PHE A 64 4.48 -16.66 11.59
N HIS A 65 4.04 -16.21 10.42
CA HIS A 65 4.66 -16.52 9.13
C HIS A 65 6.10 -16.00 9.01
N CYS A 66 6.44 -14.96 9.77
CA CYS A 66 7.76 -14.34 9.82
C CYS A 66 8.53 -14.74 11.08
N CYS A 67 8.51 -16.03 11.38
CA CYS A 67 9.27 -16.64 12.46
C CYS A 67 10.01 -17.86 11.93
N THR A 68 11.29 -17.97 12.24
CA THR A 68 12.12 -19.11 11.87
C THR A 68 11.95 -20.24 12.87
N ASP A 69 12.26 -21.48 12.47
CA ASP A 69 12.09 -22.67 13.29
C ASP A 69 12.87 -22.64 14.63
N ASP A 70 13.89 -21.78 14.74
CA ASP A 70 14.65 -21.53 15.97
C ASP A 70 14.07 -20.40 16.86
N GLY A 71 12.83 -19.96 16.59
CA GLY A 71 12.10 -18.99 17.41
C GLY A 71 12.60 -17.55 17.25
N ARG A 72 13.22 -17.21 16.12
CA ARG A 72 13.75 -15.86 15.80
C ARG A 72 12.92 -15.16 14.73
N TYR A 73 12.91 -13.83 14.74
CA TYR A 73 12.27 -13.11 13.63
C TYR A 73 13.01 -13.40 12.33
N ALA A 74 12.25 -13.77 11.30
CA ALA A 74 12.79 -13.92 9.96
C ALA A 74 13.37 -12.60 9.46
N ALA A 75 14.51 -12.67 8.78
CA ALA A 75 15.13 -11.51 8.15
C ALA A 75 14.20 -10.86 7.11
N GLY A 76 14.37 -9.56 6.87
CA GLY A 76 13.50 -8.78 5.98
C GLY A 76 13.46 -9.30 4.53
N ASN A 77 14.43 -10.10 4.10
CA ASN A 77 14.44 -10.72 2.76
C ASN A 77 13.47 -11.90 2.61
N VAL A 78 12.95 -12.42 3.73
CA VAL A 78 11.96 -13.49 3.70
C VAL A 78 10.63 -12.91 3.23
N LEU A 79 10.15 -13.45 2.10
CA LEU A 79 8.86 -13.10 1.54
C LEU A 79 7.75 -13.68 2.39
N CYS A 80 6.69 -12.91 2.54
CA CYS A 80 5.49 -13.31 3.24
C CYS A 80 4.25 -12.83 2.47
N THR A 81 3.06 -13.26 2.89
CA THR A 81 1.80 -12.76 2.34
C THR A 81 1.10 -11.87 3.36
N THR A 82 0.78 -10.64 2.97
CA THR A 82 0.06 -9.70 3.84
C THR A 82 -1.39 -10.15 4.04
N GLY A 83 -2.09 -9.58 5.02
CA GLY A 83 -3.52 -9.85 5.23
C GLY A 83 -4.41 -9.47 4.03
N SER A 84 -3.91 -8.68 3.08
CA SER A 84 -4.60 -8.36 1.82
C SER A 84 -4.29 -9.32 0.67
N GLY A 85 -3.45 -10.34 0.89
CA GLY A 85 -3.02 -11.29 -0.13
C GLY A 85 -1.86 -10.80 -1.00
N SER A 86 -1.23 -9.66 -0.66
CA SER A 86 -0.10 -9.10 -1.41
C SER A 86 1.23 -9.70 -0.92
N VAL A 87 2.25 -9.70 -1.76
CA VAL A 87 3.61 -10.06 -1.33
C VAL A 87 4.15 -8.99 -0.38
N GLY A 88 4.72 -9.43 0.73
CA GLY A 88 5.30 -8.57 1.75
C GLY A 88 6.69 -9.03 2.18
N HIS A 89 7.23 -8.33 3.18
CA HIS A 89 8.48 -8.63 3.84
C HIS A 89 8.28 -8.81 5.35
N CYS A 90 9.20 -9.53 5.98
CA CYS A 90 9.16 -9.74 7.42
C CYS A 90 9.60 -8.50 8.22
N ALA A 91 8.78 -8.14 9.19
CA ALA A 91 8.99 -7.02 10.11
C ALA A 91 8.96 -7.51 11.56
N LYS A 92 9.50 -6.69 12.48
CA LYS A 92 9.55 -7.02 13.91
C LYS A 92 8.17 -7.37 14.47
N GLY A 93 8.15 -8.37 15.35
CA GLY A 93 6.92 -8.93 15.93
C GLY A 93 6.28 -10.00 15.04
N GLY A 94 7.05 -10.63 14.14
CA GLY A 94 6.56 -11.69 13.26
C GLY A 94 5.54 -11.22 12.21
N ARG A 95 5.48 -9.92 11.94
CA ARG A 95 4.47 -9.32 11.06
C ARG A 95 4.93 -9.35 9.61
N CYS A 96 3.99 -9.68 8.72
CA CYS A 96 4.17 -9.44 7.30
C CYS A 96 3.74 -8.02 6.94
N ARG A 97 4.67 -7.20 6.43
CA ARG A 97 4.38 -5.83 5.98
C ARG A 97 4.43 -5.71 4.46
N GLY A 98 3.56 -4.86 3.91
CA GLY A 98 3.62 -4.48 2.50
C GLY A 98 4.95 -3.79 2.18
N THR A 99 5.31 -3.72 0.90
CA THR A 99 6.65 -3.31 0.51
C THR A 99 6.64 -1.90 -0.07
N PRO A 100 7.73 -1.14 0.03
CA PRO A 100 7.84 0.15 -0.66
C PRO A 100 7.75 0.03 -2.19
N CYS A 101 7.92 -1.18 -2.74
CA CYS A 101 7.72 -1.47 -4.16
C CYS A 101 6.26 -1.26 -4.57
N ASP A 102 5.33 -1.61 -3.69
CA ASP A 102 3.88 -1.49 -3.94
C ASP A 102 3.42 -0.02 -3.99
N ASP A 103 4.23 0.90 -3.45
CA ASP A 103 3.95 2.33 -3.42
C ASP A 103 4.47 3.07 -4.68
N GLN A 104 5.10 2.37 -5.64
CA GLN A 104 5.76 2.97 -6.80
C GLN A 104 5.32 2.34 -8.14
N ASP A 105 4.61 3.10 -8.97
CA ASP A 105 3.98 2.61 -10.22
C ASP A 105 4.95 1.99 -11.26
N ILE A 106 6.24 2.34 -11.19
CA ILE A 106 7.30 1.84 -12.08
C ILE A 106 7.93 0.54 -11.60
N LEU A 107 7.72 0.20 -10.33
CA LEU A 107 8.29 -0.99 -9.70
C LEU A 107 7.21 -2.09 -9.72
N GLY A 108 7.63 -3.30 -10.06
CA GLY A 108 6.86 -4.52 -9.82
C GLY A 108 7.16 -5.08 -8.43
N ASP A 109 6.79 -6.34 -8.23
CA ASP A 109 6.86 -7.01 -6.93
C ASP A 109 8.21 -6.82 -6.22
N TYR A 110 8.13 -6.75 -4.89
CA TYR A 110 9.28 -6.95 -4.04
C TYR A 110 9.93 -8.31 -4.31
N CYS A 111 11.25 -8.31 -4.44
CA CYS A 111 12.01 -9.49 -4.82
C CYS A 111 13.19 -9.76 -3.89
N GLY A 112 13.16 -9.21 -2.67
CA GLY A 112 14.14 -9.44 -1.61
C GLY A 112 14.91 -8.18 -1.21
N THR A 113 15.90 -8.35 -0.34
CA THR A 113 16.83 -7.29 0.06
C THR A 113 18.18 -7.44 -0.63
N HIS A 114 19.00 -6.39 -0.59
CA HIS A 114 20.39 -6.44 -1.02
C HIS A 114 21.16 -7.53 -0.26
N GLU A 115 22.02 -8.27 -0.97
CA GLU A 115 22.69 -9.48 -0.48
C GLU A 115 23.49 -9.23 0.81
N HIS A 116 24.19 -8.10 0.88
CA HIS A 116 25.00 -7.69 2.03
C HIS A 116 24.37 -6.53 2.83
N ASN A 117 23.11 -6.16 2.56
CA ASN A 117 22.44 -5.08 3.29
C ASN A 117 20.92 -5.27 3.29
N ASP A 118 20.42 -5.98 4.30
CA ASP A 118 18.99 -6.24 4.46
C ASP A 118 18.14 -4.97 4.67
N CYS A 119 18.78 -3.84 4.98
CA CYS A 119 18.12 -2.56 5.13
C CYS A 119 17.93 -1.83 3.81
N LYS A 120 18.28 -2.47 2.70
CA LYS A 120 18.02 -2.03 1.33
C LYS A 120 17.17 -3.04 0.60
N PHE A 121 16.04 -2.60 0.05
CA PHE A 121 15.12 -3.45 -0.70
C PHE A 121 15.46 -3.51 -2.18
N LYS A 122 15.02 -4.59 -2.82
CA LYS A 122 14.98 -4.76 -4.28
C LYS A 122 13.52 -4.87 -4.72
N CYS A 123 13.23 -4.29 -5.88
CA CYS A 123 11.94 -4.44 -6.53
C CYS A 123 12.15 -4.89 -7.97
N LYS A 124 11.16 -5.52 -8.58
CA LYS A 124 11.21 -5.77 -10.01
C LYS A 124 11.18 -4.44 -10.77
N LEU A 125 12.10 -4.24 -11.71
CA LEU A 125 12.06 -3.14 -12.68
C LEU A 125 12.10 -3.78 -14.06
N ASN A 126 11.06 -3.53 -14.88
CA ASN A 126 10.86 -4.21 -16.16
C ASN A 126 10.86 -5.75 -16.04
N GLY A 127 10.34 -6.28 -14.93
CA GLY A 127 10.24 -7.72 -14.67
C GLY A 127 11.48 -8.36 -14.02
N GLU A 128 12.61 -7.67 -13.99
CA GLU A 128 13.85 -8.17 -13.38
C GLU A 128 14.07 -7.60 -11.99
N CYS A 129 14.57 -8.43 -11.06
CA CYS A 129 14.84 -7.98 -9.70
C CYS A 129 16.01 -6.97 -9.69
N ASN A 130 15.70 -5.71 -9.37
CA ASN A 130 16.63 -4.61 -9.47
C ASN A 130 16.94 -4.01 -8.09
N GLU A 131 18.22 -3.65 -7.88
CA GLU A 131 18.70 -3.09 -6.62
C GLU A 131 18.37 -1.61 -6.42
N LEU A 132 17.94 -0.91 -7.47
CA LEU A 132 17.56 0.50 -7.43
C LEU A 132 18.68 1.40 -6.90
N TYR A 133 19.93 1.08 -7.27
CA TYR A 133 21.13 1.80 -6.83
C TYR A 133 21.24 3.20 -7.44
N GLY A 134 21.84 4.13 -6.68
CA GLY A 134 22.18 5.48 -7.17
C GLY A 134 21.05 6.52 -7.12
N TRP A 135 19.86 6.11 -6.70
CA TRP A 135 18.70 7.01 -6.55
C TRP A 135 18.55 7.45 -5.10
N PHE A 136 18.26 8.74 -4.89
CA PHE A 136 18.09 9.33 -3.57
C PHE A 136 16.90 10.28 -3.56
N TYR A 137 16.23 10.39 -2.41
CA TYR A 137 15.18 11.38 -2.21
C TYR A 137 15.83 12.77 -2.04
N PRO A 138 15.47 13.79 -2.83
CA PRO A 138 16.15 15.09 -2.82
C PRO A 138 16.12 15.83 -1.48
N ILE A 139 15.08 15.59 -0.67
CA ILE A 139 14.84 16.31 0.60
C ILE A 139 15.55 15.62 1.75
N SER A 140 15.33 14.31 1.94
CA SER A 140 15.97 13.55 3.03
C SER A 140 17.42 13.17 2.71
N LYS A 141 17.81 13.16 1.44
CA LYS A 141 19.09 12.63 0.93
C LYS A 141 19.30 11.14 1.20
N ASN A 142 18.24 10.48 1.62
CA ASN A 142 18.19 9.04 1.86
C ASN A 142 18.15 8.30 0.53
N ALA A 143 18.72 7.09 0.50
CA ALA A 143 18.65 6.27 -0.70
C ALA A 143 17.19 5.89 -0.98
N PHE A 144 16.83 5.80 -2.25
CA PHE A 144 15.46 5.46 -2.65
C PHE A 144 15.07 4.05 -2.16
N ASN A 145 16.04 3.15 -2.15
CA ASN A 145 15.89 1.73 -1.86
C ASN A 145 16.09 1.37 -0.38
N GLU A 146 16.10 2.32 0.54
CA GLU A 146 16.25 2.02 1.96
C GLU A 146 14.88 1.90 2.65
N PHE A 147 14.80 0.98 3.59
CA PHE A 147 13.64 0.91 4.48
C PHE A 147 13.70 1.97 5.56
N THR A 148 12.53 2.40 6.05
CA THR A 148 12.44 3.45 7.05
C THR A 148 12.58 2.89 8.46
N ASP A 149 13.02 3.72 9.40
CA ASP A 149 13.14 3.33 10.81
C ASP A 149 11.79 2.90 11.43
N SER A 150 10.66 3.39 10.90
CA SER A 150 9.32 2.98 11.33
C SER A 150 8.94 1.55 10.92
N ASP A 151 9.66 0.98 9.96
CA ASP A 151 9.36 -0.37 9.45
C ASP A 151 9.87 -1.47 10.39
N GLU A 152 10.83 -1.14 11.27
CA GLU A 152 11.45 -2.06 12.25
C GLU A 152 11.82 -3.41 11.61
N ILE A 153 12.55 -3.37 10.51
CA ILE A 153 12.86 -4.57 9.72
C ILE A 153 14.01 -5.35 10.36
N PRO A 154 13.81 -6.65 10.67
CA PRO A 154 14.90 -7.54 11.07
C PRO A 154 15.93 -7.67 9.95
N CYS A 155 17.20 -7.56 10.30
CA CYS A 155 18.31 -7.62 9.35
C CYS A 155 19.43 -8.49 9.87
N ARG A 156 20.24 -9.01 8.96
CA ARG A 156 21.42 -9.81 9.30
C ARG A 156 22.64 -8.91 9.47
N ILE A 157 23.41 -9.20 10.52
CA ILE A 157 24.75 -8.64 10.75
C ILE A 157 25.75 -9.63 10.18
N TRP A 158 26.55 -9.14 9.23
CA TRP A 158 27.55 -9.91 8.51
C TRP A 158 28.94 -9.61 9.08
N ASP A 159 29.80 -10.63 9.16
CA ASP A 159 31.23 -10.44 9.42
C ASP A 159 32.01 -10.17 8.13
N ASP A 160 33.32 -9.94 8.27
CA ASP A 160 34.23 -9.67 7.14
C ASP A 160 34.39 -10.85 6.16
N ASN A 161 33.82 -12.02 6.46
CA ASN A 161 33.85 -13.23 5.62
C ASN A 161 32.47 -13.57 5.04
N ASP A 162 31.56 -12.60 4.94
CA ASP A 162 30.18 -12.77 4.46
C ASP A 162 29.38 -13.83 5.24
N LYS A 163 29.72 -14.05 6.51
CA LYS A 163 28.96 -14.93 7.40
C LYS A 163 28.01 -14.11 8.25
N VAL A 164 26.74 -14.53 8.30
CA VAL A 164 25.77 -13.99 9.27
C VAL A 164 26.20 -14.41 10.67
N ILE A 165 26.51 -13.43 11.52
CA ILE A 165 26.99 -13.64 12.89
C ILE A 165 25.97 -13.24 13.95
N ASP A 166 25.05 -12.34 13.62
CA ASP A 166 24.00 -11.87 14.53
C ASP A 166 22.82 -11.29 13.74
N MET A 167 21.73 -11.01 14.44
CA MET A 167 20.55 -10.32 13.92
C MET A 167 20.46 -8.92 14.53
N GLY A 168 19.91 -8.00 13.75
CA GLY A 168 19.69 -6.62 14.14
C GLY A 168 18.36 -6.08 13.63
N ILE A 169 18.20 -4.77 13.78
CA ILE A 169 17.09 -4.01 13.20
C ILE A 169 17.65 -2.93 12.30
N CYS A 170 16.99 -2.67 11.19
CA CYS A 170 17.34 -1.57 10.31
C CYS A 170 17.13 -0.22 10.98
N LYS A 171 18.21 0.56 11.07
CA LYS A 171 18.18 1.97 11.44
C LYS A 171 19.07 2.77 10.50
N ASN A 172 18.50 3.79 9.84
CA ASN A 172 19.20 4.65 8.89
C ASN A 172 20.00 3.83 7.84
N ALA A 173 19.31 2.88 7.19
CA ALA A 173 19.88 1.97 6.17
C ALA A 173 21.04 1.07 6.64
N LYS A 174 21.23 0.92 7.96
CA LYS A 174 22.23 0.05 8.57
C LYS A 174 21.57 -0.96 9.49
N CYS A 175 22.11 -2.18 9.48
CA CYS A 175 21.73 -3.15 10.47
C CYS A 175 22.43 -2.84 11.79
N VAL A 176 21.66 -2.56 12.84
CA VAL A 176 22.20 -2.32 14.18
C VAL A 176 21.78 -3.45 15.11
N GLY A 177 22.72 -3.92 15.93
CA GLY A 177 22.47 -4.98 16.92
C GLY A 177 21.27 -4.64 17.80
N ASN A 178 20.45 -5.66 18.08
CA ASN A 178 19.27 -5.51 18.91
C ASN A 178 19.71 -5.23 20.37
N PRO A 179 19.21 -4.20 21.07
CA PRO A 179 19.56 -3.95 22.47
C PRO A 179 19.19 -5.09 23.44
N SER A 180 18.43 -6.09 23.00
CA SER A 180 18.13 -7.30 23.78
C SER A 180 19.16 -8.43 23.65
N SER A 181 20.12 -8.36 22.72
CA SER A 181 21.29 -9.26 22.72
C SER A 181 22.44 -8.59 23.47
N THR A 182 22.46 -8.71 24.80
CA THR A 182 23.68 -8.47 25.56
C THR A 182 24.72 -9.54 25.21
N GLN A 183 25.51 -9.28 24.18
CA GLN A 183 26.90 -9.72 24.15
C GLN A 183 27.83 -8.50 24.15
N SER A 184 28.83 -8.59 25.02
CA SER A 184 29.76 -7.53 25.42
C SER A 184 30.52 -6.88 24.24
N PRO A 185 31.02 -5.64 24.42
CA PRO A 185 31.52 -4.83 23.31
C PRO A 185 32.89 -5.32 22.85
N VAL A 186 33.04 -5.57 21.54
CA VAL A 186 34.36 -5.66 20.90
C VAL A 186 34.61 -4.35 20.14
N ASN A 187 35.58 -3.62 20.67
CA ASN A 187 36.26 -2.41 20.20
C ASN A 187 35.94 -1.89 18.78
N SER A 188 35.45 -0.64 18.76
CA SER A 188 35.41 0.26 17.61
C SER A 188 36.80 0.50 17.00
N ARG A 189 36.91 0.29 15.68
CA ARG A 189 37.82 1.07 14.82
C ARG A 189 37.02 1.65 13.66
N VAL A 190 37.02 2.97 13.61
CA VAL A 190 36.46 3.80 12.54
C VAL A 190 37.40 3.74 11.32
N PRO A 191 36.90 3.49 10.10
CA PRO A 191 37.60 3.89 8.89
C PRO A 191 37.06 5.22 8.33
N SER A 192 38.00 6.03 7.86
CA SER A 192 37.87 7.30 7.13
C SER A 192 37.19 7.16 5.75
N PRO A 193 36.81 8.27 5.08
CA PRO A 193 35.90 8.23 3.94
C PRO A 193 36.59 7.77 2.64
N VAL A 194 35.88 6.95 1.86
CA VAL A 194 36.27 6.48 0.52
C VAL A 194 35.65 7.42 -0.54
N PRO A 195 36.33 7.70 -1.68
CA PRO A 195 36.00 8.80 -2.58
C PRO A 195 34.88 8.50 -3.59
N GLU A 196 34.30 9.58 -4.11
CA GLU A 196 33.21 9.65 -5.09
C GLU A 196 33.58 9.09 -6.48
N PRO A 197 32.69 8.34 -7.18
CA PRO A 197 32.93 7.89 -8.55
C PRO A 197 32.58 8.96 -9.61
N PRO A 198 33.18 8.88 -10.82
CA PRO A 198 33.23 10.00 -11.77
C PRO A 198 31.92 10.23 -12.53
N LYS A 199 31.64 11.50 -12.80
CA LYS A 199 30.55 11.97 -13.68
C LYS A 199 30.76 11.52 -15.12
N SER A 200 29.82 10.74 -15.65
CA SER A 200 29.70 10.50 -17.10
C SER A 200 28.63 11.41 -17.68
N THR A 201 29.06 12.35 -18.52
CA THR A 201 28.23 13.22 -19.33
C THR A 201 27.97 12.58 -20.68
N LYS A 202 26.72 12.21 -20.95
CA LYS A 202 26.15 12.21 -22.32
C LYS A 202 24.63 12.21 -22.23
N GLN A 203 24.07 13.38 -22.52
CA GLN A 203 22.65 13.64 -22.71
C GLN A 203 22.26 13.22 -24.14
N PRO A 204 21.16 12.46 -24.36
CA PRO A 204 20.53 12.41 -25.67
C PRO A 204 19.44 13.49 -25.78
N THR A 205 19.50 14.21 -26.89
CA THR A 205 18.52 15.18 -27.39
C THR A 205 17.20 14.46 -27.74
N PRO A 206 16.01 15.05 -27.46
CA PRO A 206 14.76 14.44 -27.87
C PRO A 206 14.48 14.71 -29.36
N SER A 207 14.05 13.67 -30.08
CA SER A 207 13.29 13.78 -31.34
C SER A 207 11.95 13.04 -31.13
N PRO A 208 10.85 13.51 -31.74
CA PRO A 208 9.52 13.10 -31.36
C PRO A 208 9.20 11.74 -31.95
N VAL A 209 8.91 10.77 -31.09
CA VAL A 209 8.32 9.50 -31.48
C VAL A 209 6.84 9.56 -31.09
N SER A 210 5.97 9.45 -32.10
CA SER A 210 4.55 9.19 -31.93
C SER A 210 4.37 7.83 -31.25
N GLU A 211 4.03 7.84 -29.97
CA GLU A 211 3.91 6.64 -29.14
C GLU A 211 2.45 6.18 -29.12
N GLU A 212 2.20 4.95 -29.57
CA GLU A 212 0.90 4.31 -29.55
C GLU A 212 0.41 4.14 -28.10
N ILE A 213 -0.74 4.76 -27.80
CA ILE A 213 -1.37 4.77 -26.48
C ILE A 213 -2.03 3.42 -26.22
N GLY A 214 -1.40 2.55 -25.43
CA GLY A 214 -2.01 1.33 -24.90
C GLY A 214 -3.07 1.60 -23.82
N PRO A 215 -3.97 0.65 -23.50
CA PRO A 215 -5.10 0.85 -22.59
C PRO A 215 -4.59 1.00 -21.15
N GLY A 216 -4.84 2.16 -20.57
CA GLY A 216 -4.50 2.53 -19.20
C GLY A 216 -5.38 3.71 -18.78
N ILE A 217 -5.41 4.02 -17.49
CA ILE A 217 -6.19 5.14 -16.96
C ILE A 217 -5.43 6.42 -17.27
N ARG A 218 -5.99 7.25 -18.14
CA ARG A 218 -5.44 8.55 -18.48
C ARG A 218 -5.83 9.54 -17.38
N VAL A 219 -4.83 10.17 -16.77
CA VAL A 219 -5.01 11.15 -15.69
C VAL A 219 -4.55 12.51 -16.19
N GLU A 220 -5.47 13.47 -16.21
CA GLU A 220 -5.23 14.86 -16.54
C GLU A 220 -5.32 15.69 -15.26
N THR A 221 -4.34 16.54 -15.00
CA THR A 221 -4.27 17.36 -13.77
C THR A 221 -4.12 18.83 -14.12
N TRP A 222 -4.88 19.69 -13.45
CA TRP A 222 -4.79 21.15 -13.51
C TRP A 222 -4.44 21.69 -12.13
N TYR A 223 -3.38 22.48 -12.04
CA TYR A 223 -2.94 23.13 -10.81
C TYR A 223 -3.61 24.50 -10.63
N ASP A 224 -3.55 25.02 -9.40
CA ASP A 224 -4.06 26.35 -9.03
C ASP A 224 -5.55 26.53 -9.39
N VAL A 225 -6.34 25.47 -9.21
CA VAL A 225 -7.78 25.47 -9.45
C VAL A 225 -8.51 26.07 -8.25
N GLU A 226 -9.13 27.22 -8.45
CA GLU A 226 -10.02 27.86 -7.46
C GLU A 226 -11.43 27.25 -7.51
N ALA A 227 -11.58 26.05 -6.95
CA ALA A 227 -12.86 25.38 -6.79
C ALA A 227 -12.84 24.55 -5.50
N GLU A 228 -13.97 24.50 -4.79
CA GLU A 228 -14.16 23.64 -3.61
C GLU A 228 -15.03 22.41 -3.92
N THR A 229 -15.75 22.45 -5.04
CA THR A 229 -16.58 21.34 -5.53
C THR A 229 -16.16 20.85 -6.91
N VAL A 230 -16.53 19.61 -7.24
CA VAL A 230 -16.29 19.05 -8.57
C VAL A 230 -17.08 19.80 -9.65
N GLU A 231 -18.30 20.24 -9.34
CA GLU A 231 -19.12 21.05 -10.23
C GLU A 231 -18.44 22.37 -10.58
N GLU A 232 -17.91 23.08 -9.59
CA GLU A 232 -17.13 24.31 -9.78
C GLU A 232 -15.89 24.06 -10.63
N PHE A 233 -15.14 23.00 -10.35
CA PHE A 233 -13.97 22.62 -11.15
C PHE A 233 -14.35 22.40 -12.62
N ARG A 234 -15.39 21.61 -12.89
CA ARG A 234 -15.88 21.34 -14.26
C ARG A 234 -16.43 22.58 -14.96
N LYS A 235 -16.84 23.60 -14.20
CA LYS A 235 -17.29 24.89 -14.75
C LYS A 235 -16.17 25.91 -14.90
N SER A 236 -15.03 25.72 -14.23
CA SER A 236 -13.91 26.65 -14.18
C SER A 236 -13.31 26.93 -15.56
N ASN A 237 -12.74 28.14 -15.70
CA ASN A 237 -12.01 28.52 -16.91
C ASN A 237 -10.73 27.71 -17.08
N VAL A 238 -10.09 27.30 -15.98
CA VAL A 238 -8.88 26.46 -16.01
C VAL A 238 -9.19 25.14 -16.69
N TYR A 239 -10.24 24.43 -16.27
CA TYR A 239 -10.63 23.18 -16.90
C TYR A 239 -11.14 23.34 -18.33
N LYS A 240 -11.96 24.37 -18.61
CA LYS A 240 -12.62 24.50 -19.93
C LYS A 240 -11.72 25.04 -21.03
N ASN A 241 -10.77 25.90 -20.69
CA ASN A 241 -10.04 26.70 -21.67
C ASN A 241 -8.52 26.52 -21.62
N GLN A 242 -7.98 25.75 -20.68
CA GLN A 242 -6.55 25.48 -20.58
C GLN A 242 -6.28 23.98 -20.74
N PRO A 243 -5.18 23.60 -21.43
CA PRO A 243 -4.73 22.22 -21.41
C PRO A 243 -4.35 21.80 -19.99
N PRO A 244 -4.40 20.50 -19.65
CA PRO A 244 -3.90 20.03 -18.37
C PRO A 244 -2.42 20.33 -18.22
N ASP A 245 -2.01 20.69 -17.00
CA ASP A 245 -0.60 20.91 -16.64
C ASP A 245 0.20 19.61 -16.64
N GLU A 246 -0.46 18.49 -16.35
CA GLU A 246 0.15 17.17 -16.32
C GLU A 246 -0.81 16.13 -16.92
N VAL A 247 -0.26 15.26 -17.76
CA VAL A 247 -0.93 14.08 -18.30
C VAL A 247 -0.12 12.85 -17.92
N ASP A 248 -0.77 11.87 -17.32
CA ASP A 248 -0.18 10.63 -16.82
C ASP A 248 -1.03 9.43 -17.27
N TYR A 249 -0.43 8.24 -17.33
CA TYR A 249 -1.13 6.99 -17.70
C TYR A 249 -0.86 5.93 -16.64
N ARG A 250 -1.93 5.44 -16.01
CA ARG A 250 -1.86 4.56 -14.83
C ARG A 250 -2.46 3.19 -15.10
N LYS A 251 -2.00 2.21 -14.31
CA LYS A 251 -2.49 0.82 -14.37
C LYS A 251 -3.69 0.57 -13.46
N ASP A 252 -3.95 1.45 -12.50
CA ASP A 252 -5.12 1.38 -11.64
C ASP A 252 -5.61 2.80 -11.26
N PHE A 253 -6.79 2.86 -10.64
CA PHE A 253 -7.39 4.12 -10.21
C PHE A 253 -6.75 4.65 -8.92
N LEU A 254 -5.46 4.41 -8.65
CA LEU A 254 -4.78 4.99 -7.50
C LEU A 254 -4.10 6.31 -7.85
N ALA A 255 -4.21 7.22 -6.90
CA ALA A 255 -3.47 8.47 -6.90
C ALA A 255 -1.96 8.25 -6.72
N LYS A 256 -1.16 8.76 -7.66
CA LYS A 256 0.26 9.02 -7.45
C LYS A 256 0.44 10.03 -6.31
N LYS A 257 1.42 9.82 -5.43
CA LYS A 257 1.84 10.85 -4.46
C LYS A 257 2.49 12.01 -5.23
N TYR A 258 1.77 13.10 -5.46
CA TYR A 258 2.39 14.32 -6.01
C TYR A 258 3.43 14.84 -5.00
N THR A 259 4.68 14.91 -5.44
CA THR A 259 5.84 15.26 -4.61
C THR A 259 5.97 16.76 -4.36
N LYS A 260 5.13 17.57 -5.00
CA LYS A 260 4.97 18.99 -4.67
C LYS A 260 3.65 19.19 -3.94
N ASP A 261 3.74 19.90 -2.82
CA ASP A 261 2.65 20.50 -2.07
C ASP A 261 1.99 21.63 -2.89
N LYS A 262 1.59 21.32 -4.13
CA LYS A 262 0.95 22.26 -5.05
C LYS A 262 -0.49 22.46 -4.61
N GLY A 263 -0.71 23.46 -3.75
CA GLY A 263 -1.95 24.23 -3.64
C GLY A 263 -3.25 23.46 -3.82
N HIS A 264 -4.21 24.07 -4.51
CA HIS A 264 -5.47 23.45 -4.93
C HIS A 264 -5.30 22.90 -6.35
N PHE A 265 -5.94 21.78 -6.67
CA PHE A 265 -5.88 21.21 -8.02
C PHE A 265 -7.12 20.39 -8.35
N GLY A 266 -7.44 20.33 -9.63
CA GLY A 266 -8.47 19.45 -10.18
C GLY A 266 -7.85 18.36 -11.03
N ALA A 267 -8.48 17.19 -11.05
CA ALA A 267 -8.05 16.07 -11.89
C ALA A 267 -9.23 15.42 -12.61
N LYS A 268 -8.98 14.95 -13.83
CA LYS A 268 -9.89 14.11 -14.61
C LYS A 268 -9.19 12.80 -14.93
N LEU A 269 -9.78 11.69 -14.52
CA LEU A 269 -9.31 10.34 -14.79
C LEU A 269 -10.28 9.70 -15.78
N THR A 270 -9.77 9.15 -16.89
CA THR A 270 -10.57 8.47 -17.91
C THR A 270 -10.02 7.08 -18.15
N ALA A 271 -10.88 6.07 -18.22
CA ALA A 271 -10.50 4.69 -18.46
C ALA A 271 -11.53 3.97 -19.32
N THR A 272 -11.06 3.11 -20.21
CA THR A 272 -11.92 2.13 -20.89
C THR A 272 -12.00 0.87 -20.03
N LEU A 273 -13.22 0.48 -19.69
CA LEU A 273 -13.55 -0.68 -18.90
C LEU A 273 -14.08 -1.79 -19.82
N HIS A 274 -13.42 -2.94 -19.76
CA HIS A 274 -13.88 -4.19 -20.39
C HIS A 274 -14.32 -5.15 -19.27
N PRO A 275 -15.63 -5.38 -19.09
CA PRO A 275 -16.10 -6.32 -18.08
C PRO A 275 -15.59 -7.73 -18.39
N PRO A 276 -15.00 -8.46 -17.43
CA PRO A 276 -14.54 -9.83 -17.67
C PRO A 276 -15.72 -10.76 -17.98
N ASP A 277 -16.85 -10.55 -17.32
CA ASP A 277 -18.02 -11.43 -17.36
C ASP A 277 -19.30 -10.61 -17.60
N ASN A 278 -20.33 -11.29 -18.11
CA ASN A 278 -21.67 -10.71 -18.13
C ASN A 278 -22.23 -10.68 -16.71
N GLY A 279 -22.87 -9.59 -16.32
CA GLY A 279 -23.71 -9.58 -15.12
C GLY A 279 -23.78 -8.22 -14.45
N VAL A 280 -24.11 -8.28 -13.16
CA VAL A 280 -24.37 -7.09 -12.35
C VAL A 280 -23.10 -6.60 -11.66
N TYR A 281 -22.77 -5.34 -11.93
CA TYR A 281 -21.65 -4.62 -11.34
C TYR A 281 -22.15 -3.44 -10.49
N SER A 282 -21.40 -3.11 -9.45
CA SER A 282 -21.56 -1.86 -8.70
C SER A 282 -20.20 -1.20 -8.54
N PHE A 283 -20.16 0.12 -8.67
CA PHE A 283 -18.94 0.91 -8.62
C PHE A 283 -18.83 1.68 -7.31
N PHE A 284 -17.60 1.92 -6.89
CA PHE A 284 -17.27 2.58 -5.63
C PHE A 284 -16.23 3.67 -5.83
N VAL A 285 -16.31 4.75 -5.08
CA VAL A 285 -15.28 5.79 -5.02
C VAL A 285 -14.73 5.98 -3.62
N ALA A 286 -13.44 6.29 -3.52
CA ALA A 286 -12.82 6.81 -2.31
C ALA A 286 -11.79 7.88 -2.69
N CYS A 287 -11.92 9.09 -2.18
CA CYS A 287 -11.03 10.19 -2.51
C CYS A 287 -10.72 11.11 -1.33
N ASP A 288 -9.68 11.92 -1.51
CA ASP A 288 -9.43 13.11 -0.70
C ASP A 288 -10.33 14.25 -1.16
N ASP A 289 -10.74 15.13 -0.25
CA ASP A 289 -11.69 16.22 -0.50
C ASP A 289 -12.97 15.82 -1.24
N ALA A 290 -13.11 16.01 -2.56
CA ALA A 290 -14.33 15.67 -3.28
C ALA A 290 -14.09 15.04 -4.67
N CYS A 291 -14.96 14.11 -5.06
CA CYS A 291 -14.91 13.44 -6.36
C CYS A 291 -16.29 12.98 -6.86
N GLU A 292 -16.43 12.86 -8.19
CA GLU A 292 -17.61 12.34 -8.87
C GLU A 292 -17.18 11.32 -9.93
N LEU A 293 -17.82 10.15 -9.94
CA LEU A 293 -17.63 9.11 -10.93
C LEU A 293 -18.81 9.06 -11.90
N TYR A 294 -18.48 8.81 -13.16
CA TYR A 294 -19.38 8.64 -14.28
C TYR A 294 -19.02 7.35 -15.00
N ILE A 295 -20.03 6.67 -15.52
CA ILE A 295 -19.86 5.61 -16.52
C ILE A 295 -20.67 5.99 -17.76
N SER A 296 -20.11 5.74 -18.93
CA SER A 296 -20.82 5.84 -20.19
C SER A 296 -20.62 4.55 -20.99
N GLY A 297 -21.62 4.22 -21.79
CA GLY A 297 -21.62 3.00 -22.59
C GLY A 297 -23.01 2.74 -23.12
N LYS A 298 -23.15 1.65 -23.87
CA LYS A 298 -24.43 1.24 -24.42
C LYS A 298 -25.40 0.91 -23.29
N ASP A 299 -26.62 1.44 -23.39
CA ASP A 299 -27.70 1.22 -22.43
C ASP A 299 -27.41 1.72 -20.99
N ILE A 300 -26.40 2.58 -20.81
CA ILE A 300 -26.05 3.19 -19.53
C ILE A 300 -26.68 4.60 -19.41
N PRO A 301 -27.39 4.92 -18.32
CA PRO A 301 -27.92 6.26 -18.09
C PRO A 301 -26.80 7.28 -17.85
N THR A 302 -26.96 8.50 -18.37
CA THR A 302 -26.02 9.59 -18.15
C THR A 302 -26.19 10.19 -16.75
N GLY A 303 -25.12 10.27 -15.97
CA GLY A 303 -25.15 10.95 -14.67
C GLY A 303 -23.99 10.56 -13.76
N ILE A 304 -23.96 11.19 -12.59
CA ILE A 304 -23.07 10.79 -11.49
C ILE A 304 -23.57 9.44 -10.97
N ILE A 305 -22.68 8.46 -10.94
CA ILE A 305 -23.00 7.13 -10.42
C ILE A 305 -22.52 6.93 -8.99
N ALA A 306 -21.48 7.64 -8.57
CA ALA A 306 -20.95 7.62 -7.21
C ALA A 306 -20.17 8.91 -6.95
N HIS A 307 -20.20 9.43 -5.73
CA HIS A 307 -19.50 10.67 -5.38
C HIS A 307 -19.15 10.76 -3.89
N LEU A 308 -18.28 11.72 -3.60
CA LEU A 308 -17.95 12.19 -2.26
C LEU A 308 -17.81 13.71 -2.30
N ASP A 309 -18.39 14.39 -1.31
CA ASP A 309 -18.17 15.82 -1.09
C ASP A 309 -17.09 16.09 -0.02
N ASN A 310 -16.68 15.05 0.71
CA ASN A 310 -15.70 15.11 1.77
C ASN A 310 -14.76 13.90 1.78
N LYS A 311 -13.54 14.12 2.29
CA LYS A 311 -12.51 13.09 2.30
C LYS A 311 -12.88 11.85 3.11
N VAL A 312 -12.48 10.70 2.59
CA VAL A 312 -12.48 9.42 3.29
C VAL A 312 -11.05 8.89 3.45
N GLY A 313 -10.89 7.70 4.04
CA GLY A 313 -9.58 7.05 4.05
C GLY A 313 -9.30 6.36 2.72
N LYS A 314 -8.01 6.13 2.40
CA LYS A 314 -7.62 5.39 1.19
C LYS A 314 -8.35 4.04 1.10
N LYS A 315 -8.93 3.75 -0.07
CA LYS A 315 -9.69 2.51 -0.36
C LYS A 315 -10.82 2.23 0.65
N LYS A 316 -11.31 3.23 1.39
CA LYS A 316 -12.46 3.11 2.28
C LYS A 316 -13.74 3.37 1.49
N PHE A 317 -14.31 2.33 0.91
CA PHE A 317 -15.46 2.41 -0.01
C PHE A 317 -16.82 2.43 0.68
N GLU A 318 -16.90 2.14 1.98
CA GLU A 318 -18.17 1.91 2.69
C GLU A 318 -18.37 2.89 3.87
N LYS A 319 -17.88 4.13 3.76
CA LYS A 319 -18.04 5.14 4.81
C LYS A 319 -19.32 5.96 4.64
N GLU A 320 -19.73 6.23 3.39
CA GLU A 320 -20.93 6.99 3.03
C GLU A 320 -21.68 6.28 1.90
N GLU A 321 -23.02 6.37 1.89
CA GLU A 321 -23.86 5.68 0.90
C GLU A 321 -23.63 6.19 -0.53
N SER A 322 -23.32 7.48 -0.68
CA SER A 322 -22.98 8.12 -1.96
C SER A 322 -21.73 7.55 -2.64
N GLN A 323 -20.89 6.84 -1.91
CA GLN A 323 -19.69 6.22 -2.45
C GLN A 323 -19.99 5.06 -3.37
N GLN A 324 -21.19 4.47 -3.28
CA GLN A 324 -21.60 3.29 -4.03
C GLN A 324 -22.61 3.67 -5.11
N SER A 325 -22.43 3.10 -6.30
CA SER A 325 -23.40 3.24 -7.38
C SER A 325 -24.57 2.29 -7.27
N GLU A 326 -25.61 2.58 -8.05
CA GLU A 326 -26.60 1.57 -8.42
C GLU A 326 -25.96 0.40 -9.17
N GLN A 327 -26.75 -0.65 -9.37
CA GLN A 327 -26.35 -1.85 -10.10
C GLN A 327 -26.44 -1.62 -11.61
N PHE A 328 -25.36 -1.93 -12.33
CA PHE A 328 -25.30 -1.88 -13.77
C PHE A 328 -25.14 -3.29 -14.34
N GLU A 329 -25.97 -3.62 -15.34
CA GLU A 329 -25.80 -4.87 -16.09
C GLU A 329 -24.82 -4.62 -17.23
N LEU A 330 -23.61 -5.16 -17.09
CA LEU A 330 -22.53 -5.00 -18.06
C LEU A 330 -22.31 -6.30 -18.82
N LYS A 331 -21.90 -6.18 -20.08
CA LYS A 331 -21.66 -7.31 -20.97
C LYS A 331 -20.17 -7.47 -21.26
N SER A 332 -19.68 -8.68 -21.09
CA SER A 332 -18.34 -9.09 -21.54
C SER A 332 -18.21 -8.87 -23.04
N GLY A 333 -17.09 -8.24 -23.44
CA GLY A 333 -16.83 -7.84 -24.83
C GLY A 333 -17.45 -6.52 -25.27
N GLU A 334 -18.27 -5.86 -24.44
CA GLU A 334 -18.65 -4.45 -24.64
C GLU A 334 -17.65 -3.52 -23.91
N GLU A 335 -17.55 -2.28 -24.40
CA GLU A 335 -16.68 -1.25 -23.81
C GLU A 335 -17.52 -0.20 -23.08
N TYR A 336 -17.05 0.17 -21.89
CA TYR A 336 -17.65 1.24 -21.10
C TYR A 336 -16.55 2.25 -20.75
N GLU A 337 -16.85 3.54 -20.76
CA GLU A 337 -15.90 4.56 -20.34
C GLU A 337 -16.21 5.00 -18.91
N LEU A 338 -15.23 4.85 -18.02
CA LEU A 338 -15.24 5.43 -16.69
C LEU A 338 -14.56 6.79 -16.71
N THR A 339 -15.27 7.83 -16.25
CA THR A 339 -14.70 9.15 -16.03
C THR A 339 -14.85 9.53 -14.56
N LEU A 340 -13.75 9.87 -13.90
CA LEU A 340 -13.77 10.41 -12.55
C LEU A 340 -13.23 11.84 -12.55
N PHE A 341 -13.96 12.75 -11.91
CA PHE A 341 -13.48 14.08 -11.59
C PHE A 341 -13.14 14.16 -10.10
N HIS A 342 -12.05 14.84 -9.77
CA HIS A 342 -11.58 15.02 -8.41
C HIS A 342 -11.11 16.47 -8.21
N ILE A 343 -11.40 17.01 -7.03
CA ILE A 343 -10.92 18.33 -6.60
C ILE A 343 -10.25 18.17 -5.25
N ARG A 344 -9.08 18.79 -5.11
CA ARG A 344 -8.43 19.02 -3.82
C ARG A 344 -8.29 20.51 -3.61
N TYR A 345 -8.89 20.99 -2.54
CA TYR A 345 -8.92 22.41 -2.17
C TYR A 345 -8.37 22.64 -0.76
N LYS A 346 -7.91 21.58 -0.09
CA LYS A 346 -7.17 21.68 1.18
C LYS A 346 -5.76 21.13 1.04
N LYS A 347 -4.85 21.71 1.82
CA LYS A 347 -3.50 21.13 2.00
C LYS A 347 -3.62 19.79 2.72
N GLY A 348 -2.74 18.85 2.38
CA GLY A 348 -2.77 17.50 2.93
C GLY A 348 -2.37 16.43 1.92
N GLY A 349 -2.75 15.18 2.22
CA GLY A 349 -2.55 14.08 1.30
C GLY A 349 -3.29 14.27 -0.03
N PHE A 350 -3.15 13.29 -0.90
CA PHE A 350 -3.99 13.15 -2.08
C PHE A 350 -4.24 11.66 -2.25
N HIS A 351 -5.52 11.31 -2.46
CA HIS A 351 -5.86 9.99 -2.93
C HIS A 351 -7.14 10.00 -3.76
N VAL A 352 -7.22 9.06 -4.69
CA VAL A 352 -8.44 8.62 -5.35
C VAL A 352 -8.33 7.10 -5.54
N ALA A 353 -9.48 6.43 -5.53
CA ALA A 353 -9.64 5.01 -5.80
C ALA A 353 -11.03 4.79 -6.40
N VAL A 354 -11.10 4.02 -7.49
CA VAL A 354 -12.34 3.47 -8.02
C VAL A 354 -12.33 1.97 -7.79
N GLY A 355 -13.36 1.47 -7.11
CA GLY A 355 -13.56 0.05 -6.89
C GLY A 355 -14.80 -0.47 -7.61
N TRP A 356 -14.91 -1.79 -7.66
CA TRP A 356 -16.10 -2.47 -8.15
C TRP A 356 -16.45 -3.72 -7.34
N LEU A 357 -17.72 -4.05 -7.35
CA LEU A 357 -18.22 -5.40 -7.15
C LEU A 357 -18.47 -6.02 -8.51
N THR A 358 -18.00 -7.25 -8.70
CA THR A 358 -18.24 -8.04 -9.90
C THR A 358 -19.29 -9.12 -9.59
N PRO A 359 -19.87 -9.79 -10.60
CA PRO A 359 -20.80 -10.89 -10.36
C PRO A 359 -20.26 -11.93 -9.36
N ASP A 360 -18.99 -12.26 -9.48
CA ASP A 360 -18.28 -13.29 -8.69
C ASP A 360 -17.62 -12.75 -7.41
N CYS A 361 -17.48 -11.43 -7.25
CA CYS A 361 -16.79 -10.84 -6.10
C CYS A 361 -17.72 -9.92 -5.30
N LYS A 362 -18.06 -10.34 -4.07
CA LYS A 362 -18.93 -9.59 -3.15
C LYS A 362 -18.19 -8.59 -2.26
N THR A 363 -16.88 -8.42 -2.44
CA THR A 363 -16.08 -7.41 -1.73
C THR A 363 -15.51 -6.39 -2.73
N PRO A 364 -15.65 -5.07 -2.48
CA PRO A 364 -15.17 -4.07 -3.42
C PRO A 364 -13.65 -4.17 -3.61
N LYS A 365 -13.20 -4.38 -4.84
CA LYS A 365 -11.78 -4.35 -5.22
C LYS A 365 -11.51 -3.16 -6.12
N VAL A 366 -10.31 -2.60 -6.03
CA VAL A 366 -9.87 -1.55 -6.99
C VAL A 366 -9.92 -2.17 -8.39
N ILE A 367 -10.49 -1.43 -9.35
CA ILE A 367 -10.58 -1.89 -10.74
C ILE A 367 -9.15 -2.06 -11.27
N PRO A 368 -8.76 -3.30 -11.63
CA PRO A 368 -7.46 -3.55 -12.25
C PRO A 368 -7.46 -3.04 -13.70
N LYS A 369 -6.26 -2.91 -14.28
CA LYS A 369 -6.10 -2.68 -15.73
C LYS A 369 -6.89 -3.69 -16.56
#